data_AF-A0A944NAC3-F1
#
_entry.id   AF-A0A944NAC3-F1
#
_cell.length_a   1.000
_cell.length_b   1.000
_cell.length_c   1.000
_cell.angle_alpha   90.00
_cell.angle_beta   90.00
_cell.angle_gamma   90.00
#
_symmetry.space_group_name_H-M   'P 1'
#
loop_
_entity.id
_entity.type
_entity.pdbx_description
1 polymer ?
#
loop_
_entity_poly.entity_id
_entity_poly.type
_entity_poly.pdbx_seq_one_letter_code
_entity_poly.pdbx_strand_id
1 'polypeptide(L)'
;MTIYDLLERVIQHLGQVSPKLIEEFESKQMAIITVLVVWQLGFTMLVFVISIFFTHKVAGPIYKTMLYLKGLRHGERGKLKFRGGDHFLELAEEVNLTLDHIDLKHKECFSHLEEVKGDIQTLRGQLSGEQLTLLEGIDQKLSRLP
;
A
#
# COMPACT_ATOMS: atom_id res chain seq x y z
N MET A 1 -16.34 23.32 -21.59
CA MET A 1 -15.78 24.12 -22.69
C MET A 1 -15.21 23.16 -23.69
N THR A 2 -15.89 23.00 -24.83
CA THR A 2 -15.47 22.10 -25.90
C THR A 2 -14.51 22.82 -26.85
N ILE A 3 -13.83 22.04 -27.70
CA ILE A 3 -12.96 22.60 -28.76
C ILE A 3 -13.77 23.53 -29.67
N TYR A 4 -15.04 23.20 -29.94
CA TYR A 4 -15.95 24.04 -30.72
C TYR A 4 -16.24 25.37 -30.04
N ASP A 5 -16.54 25.37 -28.73
CA ASP A 5 -16.82 26.60 -27.97
C ASP A 5 -15.61 27.57 -27.96
N LEU A 6 -14.40 27.00 -27.93
CA LEU A 6 -13.15 27.77 -27.95
C LEU A 6 -12.91 28.37 -29.34
N LEU A 7 -13.15 27.58 -30.39
CA LEU A 7 -12.97 28.01 -31.76
C LEU A 7 -13.97 29.11 -32.16
N GLU A 8 -15.22 28.97 -31.74
CA GLU A 8 -16.28 29.95 -32.02
C GLU A 8 -16.01 31.30 -31.35
N ARG A 9 -15.49 31.28 -30.10
CA ARG A 9 -15.05 32.51 -29.41
C ARG A 9 -13.86 33.18 -30.11
N VAL A 10 -12.91 32.39 -30.62
CA VAL A 10 -11.76 32.91 -31.37
C VAL A 10 -12.23 33.54 -32.70
N ILE A 11 -13.16 32.89 -33.42
CA ILE A 11 -13.74 33.42 -34.67
C ILE A 11 -14.51 34.72 -34.41
N GLN A 12 -15.36 34.77 -33.37
CA GLN A 12 -16.09 35.99 -33.00
C GLN A 12 -15.14 37.15 -32.66
N HIS A 13 -14.03 36.87 -31.98
CA HIS A 13 -13.05 37.90 -31.63
C HIS A 13 -12.25 38.37 -32.86
N LEU A 14 -11.84 37.44 -33.75
CA LEU A 14 -11.13 37.77 -34.98
C LEU A 14 -12.00 38.54 -35.98
N GLY A 15 -13.31 38.28 -35.99
CA GLY A 15 -14.24 38.99 -36.85
C GLY A 15 -14.43 40.47 -36.51
N GLN A 16 -14.08 40.88 -35.29
CA GLN A 16 -14.03 42.29 -34.91
C GLN A 16 -12.74 43.00 -35.38
N VAL A 17 -11.69 42.24 -35.73
CA VAL A 17 -10.35 42.77 -36.07
C VAL A 17 -10.16 42.87 -37.59
N SER A 18 -10.65 41.91 -38.37
CA SER A 18 -10.58 41.96 -39.84
C SER A 18 -11.50 40.93 -40.51
N PRO A 19 -12.41 41.34 -41.42
CA PRO A 19 -13.31 40.42 -42.11
C PRO A 19 -12.59 39.47 -43.08
N LYS A 20 -11.41 39.83 -43.60
CA LYS A 20 -10.61 38.96 -44.48
C LYS A 20 -10.06 37.73 -43.75
N LEU A 21 -9.78 37.84 -42.45
CA LEU A 21 -9.30 36.72 -41.65
C LEU A 21 -10.41 35.69 -41.37
N ILE A 22 -11.68 36.09 -41.33
CA ILE A 22 -12.82 35.18 -41.15
C ILE A 22 -12.94 34.24 -42.35
N GLU A 23 -12.87 34.79 -43.56
CA GLU A 23 -13.02 34.04 -44.81
C GLU A 23 -11.93 32.98 -44.99
N GLU A 24 -10.68 33.32 -44.65
CA GLU A 24 -9.59 32.33 -44.65
C GLU A 24 -9.75 31.28 -43.53
N PHE A 25 -10.31 31.65 -42.38
CA PHE A 25 -10.47 30.75 -41.24
C PHE A 25 -11.62 29.74 -41.45
N GLU A 26 -12.75 30.16 -42.02
CA GLU A 26 -13.85 29.27 -42.38
C GLU A 26 -13.38 28.16 -43.33
N SER A 27 -12.50 28.50 -44.29
CA SER A 27 -11.93 27.53 -45.22
C SER A 27 -11.03 26.48 -44.57
N LYS A 28 -10.43 26.80 -43.40
CA LYS A 28 -9.48 25.93 -42.68
C LYS A 28 -10.01 25.36 -41.36
N GLN A 29 -11.21 25.74 -40.97
CA GLN A 29 -11.82 25.37 -39.69
C GLN A 29 -11.86 23.85 -39.50
N MET A 30 -12.31 23.13 -40.54
CA MET A 30 -12.38 21.67 -40.51
C MET A 30 -11.00 21.02 -40.36
N ALA A 31 -9.96 21.58 -40.98
CA ALA A 31 -8.60 21.07 -40.86
C ALA A 31 -8.06 21.26 -39.43
N ILE A 32 -8.29 22.44 -38.83
CA ILE A 32 -7.88 22.75 -37.46
C ILE A 32 -8.59 21.82 -36.46
N ILE A 33 -9.92 21.67 -36.59
CA ILE A 33 -10.70 20.79 -35.71
C ILE A 33 -10.21 19.34 -35.85
N THR A 34 -9.99 18.87 -37.07
CA THR A 34 -9.48 17.50 -37.32
C THR A 34 -8.14 17.27 -36.62
N VAL A 35 -7.20 18.21 -36.74
CA VAL A 35 -5.88 18.11 -36.06
C VAL A 35 -6.04 18.09 -34.54
N LEU A 36 -6.89 18.94 -33.97
CA LEU A 36 -7.12 19.00 -32.53
C LEU A 36 -7.77 17.72 -32.00
N VAL A 37 -8.72 17.14 -32.73
CA VAL A 37 -9.36 15.87 -32.36
C VAL A 37 -8.35 14.73 -32.42
N VAL A 38 -7.54 14.64 -33.47
CA VAL A 38 -6.48 13.63 -33.58
C VAL A 38 -5.48 13.77 -32.42
N TRP A 39 -5.07 14.99 -32.10
CA TRP A 39 -4.18 15.26 -30.97
C TRP A 39 -4.82 14.86 -29.64
N GLN A 40 -6.08 15.21 -29.42
CA GLN A 40 -6.81 14.85 -28.20
C GLN A 40 -6.91 13.33 -28.04
N LEU A 41 -7.26 12.61 -29.11
CA LEU A 41 -7.32 11.14 -29.08
C LEU A 41 -5.94 10.53 -28.81
N GLY A 42 -4.89 11.04 -29.45
CA GLY A 42 -3.52 10.59 -29.21
C GLY A 42 -3.07 10.82 -27.76
N PHE A 43 -3.34 12.00 -27.21
CA PHE A 43 -3.00 12.32 -25.82
C PHE A 43 -3.81 11.46 -24.83
N THR A 44 -5.11 11.29 -25.06
CA THR A 44 -5.95 10.40 -24.23
C THR A 44 -5.43 8.96 -24.26
N MET A 45 -5.04 8.46 -25.43
CA MET A 45 -4.46 7.11 -25.56
C MET A 45 -3.13 6.99 -24.81
N LEU A 46 -2.26 8.00 -24.91
CA LEU A 46 -1.00 8.04 -24.17
C LEU A 46 -1.24 8.00 -22.65
N VAL A 47 -2.12 8.85 -22.13
CA VAL A 47 -2.46 8.91 -20.71
C VAL A 47 -3.07 7.58 -20.25
N PHE A 48 -3.94 6.97 -21.06
CA PHE A 48 -4.54 5.68 -20.77
C PHE A 48 -3.49 4.57 -20.61
N VAL A 49 -2.52 4.50 -21.53
CA VAL A 49 -1.41 3.53 -21.46
C VAL A 49 -0.56 3.76 -20.20
N ILE A 50 -0.19 5.01 -19.90
CA ILE A 50 0.56 5.35 -18.69
C ILE A 50 -0.22 4.92 -17.43
N SER A 51 -1.52 5.14 -17.42
CA SER A 51 -2.40 4.80 -16.29
C SER A 51 -2.42 3.30 -16.04
N ILE A 52 -2.49 2.46 -17.09
CA ILE A 52 -2.41 1.00 -16.97
C ILE A 52 -1.10 0.59 -16.29
N PHE A 53 0.04 1.12 -16.74
CA PHE A 53 1.34 0.81 -16.14
C PHE A 53 1.41 1.24 -14.68
N PHE A 54 0.89 2.42 -14.36
CA PHE A 54 0.84 2.92 -12.98
C PHE A 54 -0.02 2.01 -12.09
N THR A 55 -1.21 1.63 -12.56
CA THR A 55 -2.09 0.71 -11.84
C THR A 55 -1.41 -0.63 -11.56
N HIS A 56 -0.71 -1.22 -12.53
CA HIS A 56 -0.01 -2.49 -12.31
C HIS A 56 1.11 -2.37 -11.27
N LYS A 57 1.89 -1.28 -11.31
CA LYS A 57 2.99 -1.04 -10.35
C LYS A 57 2.51 -0.73 -8.93
N VAL A 58 1.26 -0.29 -8.77
CA VAL A 58 0.65 0.01 -7.47
C VAL A 58 -0.15 -1.17 -6.92
N ALA A 59 -1.03 -1.75 -7.74
CA ALA A 59 -1.92 -2.82 -7.30
C ALA A 59 -1.18 -4.11 -6.97
N GLY A 60 -0.10 -4.42 -7.70
CA GLY A 60 0.71 -5.62 -7.49
C GLY A 60 1.29 -5.71 -6.06
N PRO A 61 2.08 -4.71 -5.62
CA PRO A 61 2.64 -4.68 -4.27
C PRO A 61 1.58 -4.76 -3.18
N ILE A 62 0.49 -3.98 -3.29
CA ILE A 62 -0.60 -3.97 -2.31
C ILE A 62 -1.27 -5.35 -2.20
N TYR A 63 -1.57 -5.98 -3.34
CA TYR A 63 -2.15 -7.32 -3.37
C TYR A 63 -1.20 -8.36 -2.73
N LYS A 64 0.10 -8.25 -3.00
CA LYS A 64 1.12 -9.14 -2.42
C LYS A 64 1.23 -8.95 -0.90
N THR A 65 1.17 -7.72 -0.39
CA THR A 65 1.12 -7.45 1.06
C THR A 65 -0.08 -8.11 1.70
N MET A 66 -1.27 -7.97 1.09
CA MET A 66 -2.48 -8.58 1.62
C MET A 66 -2.35 -10.12 1.69
N LEU A 67 -1.81 -10.75 0.64
CA LEU A 67 -1.59 -12.19 0.63
C LEU A 67 -0.58 -12.62 1.69
N TYR A 68 0.52 -11.86 1.83
CA TYR A 68 1.54 -12.10 2.85
C TYR A 68 0.98 -12.01 4.26
N LEU A 69 0.22 -10.95 4.59
CA LEU A 69 -0.43 -10.81 5.90
C LEU A 69 -1.47 -11.91 6.15
N LYS A 70 -2.16 -12.36 5.10
CA LYS A 70 -3.06 -13.52 5.20
C LYS A 70 -2.30 -14.80 5.53
N GLY A 71 -1.16 -15.06 4.88
CA GLY A 71 -0.29 -16.20 5.18
C GLY A 71 0.24 -16.15 6.61
N LEU A 72 0.68 -14.97 7.06
CA LEU A 72 1.18 -14.77 8.42
C LEU A 72 0.14 -15.15 9.49
N ARG A 73 -1.15 -14.84 9.28
CA ARG A 73 -2.23 -15.27 10.19
C ARG A 73 -2.40 -16.79 10.28
N HIS A 74 -1.94 -17.55 9.29
CA HIS A 74 -1.96 -19.02 9.29
C HIS A 74 -0.63 -19.61 9.79
N GLY A 75 0.28 -18.79 10.29
CA GLY A 75 1.59 -19.22 10.78
C GLY A 75 2.65 -19.37 9.70
N GLU A 76 2.38 -18.94 8.46
CA GLU A 76 3.42 -18.90 7.43
C GLU A 76 4.48 -17.86 7.81
N ARG A 77 5.75 -18.25 7.71
CA ARG A 77 6.89 -17.39 8.02
C ARG A 77 7.65 -17.03 6.75
N GLY A 78 8.15 -15.81 6.70
CA GLY A 78 8.97 -15.31 5.60
C GLY A 78 9.05 -13.79 5.60
N LYS A 79 9.90 -13.22 4.73
CA LYS A 79 9.99 -11.76 4.55
C LYS A 79 9.20 -11.32 3.32
N LEU A 80 8.44 -10.25 3.47
CA LEU A 80 7.79 -9.55 2.36
C LEU A 80 8.85 -8.91 1.46
N LYS A 81 8.83 -9.18 0.16
CA LYS A 81 9.73 -8.56 -0.82
C LYS A 81 8.97 -8.16 -2.07
N PHE A 82 9.16 -6.95 -2.56
CA PHE A 82 8.65 -6.50 -3.84
C PHE A 82 9.72 -6.56 -4.94
N ARG A 83 9.32 -6.32 -6.19
CA ARG A 83 10.25 -6.30 -7.33
C ARG A 83 10.94 -4.93 -7.39
N GLY A 84 12.17 -4.87 -7.91
CA GLY A 84 13.01 -3.65 -7.93
C GLY A 84 12.51 -2.46 -8.77
N GLY A 85 11.24 -2.44 -9.17
CA GLY A 85 10.60 -1.32 -9.90
C GLY A 85 9.20 -0.98 -9.39
N ASP A 86 8.81 -1.56 -8.25
CA ASP A 86 7.54 -1.31 -7.56
C ASP A 86 7.65 -0.04 -6.70
N HIS A 87 6.55 0.73 -6.59
CA HIS A 87 6.58 2.04 -5.91
C HIS A 87 6.68 1.97 -4.37
N PHE A 88 6.44 0.81 -3.77
CA PHE A 88 6.27 0.66 -2.32
C PHE A 88 7.37 -0.19 -1.65
N LEU A 89 8.62 -0.09 -2.10
CA LEU A 89 9.72 -0.88 -1.52
C LEU A 89 9.84 -0.68 0.00
N GLU A 90 9.70 0.56 0.47
CA GLU A 90 9.73 0.92 1.89
C GLU A 90 8.62 0.23 2.70
N LEU A 91 7.43 0.05 2.11
CA LEU A 91 6.34 -0.67 2.79
C LEU A 91 6.73 -2.12 3.11
N ALA A 92 7.43 -2.79 2.20
CA ALA A 92 7.91 -4.15 2.48
C ALA A 92 8.94 -4.16 3.60
N GLU A 93 9.84 -3.18 3.62
CA GLU A 93 10.84 -3.02 4.66
C GLU A 93 10.21 -2.78 6.02
N GLU A 94 9.33 -1.78 6.13
CA GLU A 94 8.62 -1.43 7.37
C GLU A 94 7.78 -2.59 7.93
N VAL A 95 7.07 -3.32 7.05
CA VAL A 95 6.32 -4.51 7.47
C VAL A 95 7.26 -5.57 8.04
N ASN A 96 8.39 -5.84 7.37
CA ASN A 96 9.36 -6.81 7.86
C ASN A 96 9.98 -6.39 9.20
N LEU A 97 10.38 -5.11 9.33
CA LEU A 97 10.95 -4.58 10.56
C LEU A 97 9.96 -4.69 11.73
N THR A 98 8.70 -4.36 11.48
CA THR A 98 7.63 -4.47 12.48
C THR A 98 7.45 -5.92 12.94
N LEU A 99 7.42 -6.87 12.01
CA LEU A 99 7.28 -8.29 12.33
C LEU A 99 8.50 -8.85 13.06
N ASP A 100 9.71 -8.48 12.61
CA ASP A 100 10.96 -8.85 13.29
C ASP A 100 10.96 -8.32 14.74
N HIS A 101 10.43 -7.11 14.98
CA HIS A 101 10.30 -6.54 16.33
C HIS A 101 9.27 -7.27 17.21
N ILE A 102 8.11 -7.64 16.63
CA ILE A 102 7.09 -8.43 17.33
C ILE A 102 7.66 -9.79 17.74
N ASP A 103 8.35 -10.47 16.82
CA ASP A 103 8.98 -11.76 17.08
C ASP A 103 10.05 -11.67 18.17
N LEU A 104 10.84 -10.59 18.17
CA LEU A 104 11.84 -10.34 19.20
C LEU A 104 11.19 -10.17 20.58
N LYS A 105 10.15 -9.32 20.67
CA LYS A 105 9.40 -9.08 21.92
C LYS A 105 8.74 -10.34 22.45
N HIS A 106 8.22 -11.19 21.55
CA HIS A 106 7.63 -12.45 21.93
C HIS A 106 8.67 -13.40 22.56
N LYS A 107 9.88 -13.45 22.00
CA LYS A 107 11.00 -14.24 22.56
C LYS A 107 11.47 -13.71 23.92
N GLU A 108 11.61 -12.39 24.07
CA GLU A 108 11.95 -11.76 25.35
C GLU A 108 10.93 -12.12 26.43
N CYS A 109 9.63 -12.03 26.12
CA CYS A 109 8.56 -12.42 27.04
C CYS A 109 8.66 -13.89 27.44
N PHE A 110 8.90 -14.78 26.48
CA PHE A 110 9.10 -16.21 26.75
C PHE A 110 10.28 -16.47 27.68
N SER A 111 11.41 -15.78 27.47
CA SER A 111 12.59 -15.88 28.33
C SER A 111 12.26 -15.49 29.78
N HIS A 112 11.53 -14.38 29.99
CA HIS A 112 11.11 -13.97 31.32
C HIS A 112 10.14 -14.96 31.97
N LEU A 113 9.26 -15.59 31.21
CA LEU A 113 8.38 -16.64 31.72
C LEU A 113 9.18 -17.89 32.15
N GLU A 114 10.22 -18.26 31.41
CA GLU A 114 11.12 -19.35 31.80
C GLU A 114 11.89 -19.04 33.09
N GLU A 115 12.39 -17.80 33.25
CA GLU A 115 13.02 -17.33 34.48
C GLU A 115 12.06 -17.42 35.67
N VAL A 116 10.84 -16.87 35.54
CA VAL A 116 9.81 -16.91 36.59
C VAL A 116 9.45 -18.35 36.97
N LYS A 117 9.38 -19.25 35.98
CA LYS A 117 9.15 -20.68 36.24
C LYS A 117 10.30 -21.30 37.05
N GLY A 118 11.55 -20.94 36.76
CA GLY A 118 12.72 -21.35 37.52
C GLY A 118 12.70 -20.83 38.97
N ASP A 119 12.32 -19.58 39.16
CA ASP A 119 12.18 -18.97 40.49
C ASP A 119 11.09 -19.67 41.32
N ILE A 120 9.94 -19.97 40.70
CA ILE A 120 8.86 -20.75 41.34
C ILE A 120 9.36 -22.12 41.76
N GLN A 121 10.13 -22.83 40.93
CA GLN A 121 10.69 -24.13 41.28
C GLN A 121 11.67 -24.04 42.45
N THR A 122 12.48 -22.98 42.49
CA THR A 122 13.41 -22.72 43.60
C THR A 122 12.66 -22.44 44.91
N LEU A 123 11.63 -21.59 44.85
CA LEU A 123 10.76 -21.28 46.00
C LEU A 123 10.01 -22.52 46.49
N ARG A 124 9.55 -23.41 45.59
CA ARG A 124 8.90 -24.68 45.95
C ARG A 124 9.79 -25.54 46.85
N GLY A 125 11.10 -25.52 46.64
CA GLY A 125 12.08 -26.25 47.47
C GLY A 125 12.25 -25.67 48.89
N GLN A 126 11.76 -24.46 49.13
CA GLN A 126 11.93 -23.72 50.40
C GLN A 126 10.64 -23.56 51.21
N LEU A 127 9.47 -23.95 50.67
CA LEU A 127 8.15 -23.69 51.26
C LEU A 127 7.51 -24.95 51.89
N SER A 128 6.69 -24.76 52.93
CA SER A 128 5.99 -25.84 53.66
C SER A 128 4.45 -25.71 53.62
N GLY A 129 3.76 -26.86 53.43
CA GLY A 129 2.34 -27.07 53.70
C GLY A 129 1.36 -26.21 52.90
N GLU A 130 0.92 -25.10 53.47
CA GLU A 130 -0.18 -24.26 52.96
C GLU A 130 0.26 -23.31 51.83
N GLN A 131 1.56 -23.01 51.72
CA GLN A 131 2.10 -22.18 50.65
C GLN A 131 2.33 -22.98 49.34
N LEU A 132 2.47 -24.30 49.44
CA LEU A 132 2.63 -25.21 48.30
C LEU A 132 1.36 -25.31 47.45
N THR A 133 0.18 -25.30 48.09
CA THR A 133 -1.11 -25.35 47.40
C THR A 133 -1.42 -24.08 46.61
N LEU A 134 -1.01 -22.90 47.11
CA LEU A 134 -1.10 -21.64 46.36
C LEU A 134 -0.13 -21.62 45.16
N LEU A 135 1.08 -22.15 45.34
CA LEU A 135 2.09 -22.24 44.29
C LEU A 135 1.64 -23.17 43.14
N GLU A 136 1.01 -24.31 43.46
CA GLU A 136 0.42 -25.21 42.48
C GLU A 136 -0.67 -24.54 41.63
N GLY A 137 -1.48 -23.67 42.24
CA GLY A 137 -2.50 -22.89 41.51
C GLY A 137 -1.91 -21.87 40.52
N ILE A 138 -0.72 -21.33 40.81
CA ILE A 138 0.02 -20.42 39.92
C ILE A 138 0.68 -21.22 38.79
N ASP A 139 1.31 -22.36 39.10
CA ASP A 139 1.95 -23.24 38.12
C ASP A 139 0.94 -23.83 37.11
N GLN A 140 -0.27 -24.16 37.58
CA GLN A 140 -1.36 -24.63 36.71
C GLN A 140 -1.89 -23.54 35.76
N LYS A 141 -1.79 -22.26 36.14
CA LYS A 141 -2.16 -21.15 35.25
C LYS A 141 -1.06 -20.84 34.24
N LEU A 142 0.20 -20.89 34.67
CA LEU A 142 1.37 -20.73 33.79
C LEU A 142 1.44 -21.81 32.70
N SER A 143 1.15 -23.06 33.05
CA SER A 143 1.10 -24.18 32.08
C SER A 143 -0.05 -24.11 31.07
N ARG A 144 -1.00 -23.18 31.23
CA ARG A 144 -2.09 -22.92 30.28
C ARG A 144 -1.84 -21.72 29.36
N LEU A 145 -0.75 -20.98 29.56
CA LEU A 145 -0.38 -19.93 28.61
C LEU A 145 0.21 -20.57 27.33
N PRO A 146 -0.19 -20.08 26.14
CA PRO A 146 0.27 -20.58 24.86
C PRO A 146 1.74 -20.28 24.57
#